data_AF-A0A0G0STY0-F1
#
_entry.id   AF-A0A0G0STY0-F1
#
_cell.length_a   1.000
_cell.length_b   1.000
_cell.length_c   1.000
_cell.angle_alpha   90.00
_cell.angle_beta   90.00
_cell.angle_gamma   90.00
#
_symmetry.space_group_name_H-M   'P 1'
#
loop_
_entity.id
_entity.type
_entity.pdbx_description
1 polymer ?
#
loop_
_entity_poly.entity_id
_entity_poly.type
_entity_poly.pdbx_seq_one_letter_code
_entity_poly.pdbx_strand_id
1 'polypeptide(L)'
;MTRERIERLVNNSAEKFFKENNPGLDNDGVISDTRTLVLDFVNCELKTGYRDVDIRHWHAVRQWALESGWPQQRAIDLENYVWFDPSFLMQAEVLPGAEKFTSKLVDLKIPFKVITSRRPQLIKSTYEWYEEKLPKIPRQNISIWPTVEMKGGILKSFNINMFNLGAMFEDVPEQAMDIASNTDAYIFLLSNIGRFDGMFRDRLFRVSGENGSCANLNFVAAIL
;
A
#
# COMPACT_ATOMS: atom_id res chain seq x y z
N MET A 1 -15.66 2.03 -15.08
CA MET A 1 -14.62 2.29 -16.11
C MET A 1 -13.21 1.83 -15.72
N THR A 2 -12.80 1.84 -14.45
CA THR A 2 -11.40 1.52 -14.08
C THR A 2 -11.05 0.03 -14.10
N ARG A 3 -11.98 -0.86 -13.75
CA ARG A 3 -11.78 -2.32 -13.86
C ARG A 3 -11.61 -2.80 -15.28
N GLU A 4 -12.51 -2.41 -16.18
CA GLU A 4 -12.40 -2.72 -17.60
C GLU A 4 -11.06 -2.25 -18.20
N ARG A 5 -10.52 -1.12 -17.72
CA ARG A 5 -9.18 -0.65 -18.16
C ARG A 5 -8.08 -1.61 -17.70
N ILE A 6 -8.15 -2.13 -16.48
CA ILE A 6 -7.20 -3.12 -15.98
C ILE A 6 -7.34 -4.43 -16.76
N GLU A 7 -8.57 -4.91 -16.98
CA GLU A 7 -8.83 -6.13 -17.76
C GLU A 7 -8.29 -6.02 -19.20
N ARG A 8 -8.48 -4.85 -19.82
CA ARG A 8 -7.91 -4.56 -21.15
C ARG A 8 -6.38 -4.47 -21.12
N LEU A 9 -5.79 -3.91 -20.06
CA LEU A 9 -4.33 -3.83 -19.91
C LEU A 9 -3.72 -5.24 -19.85
N VAL A 10 -4.32 -6.13 -19.07
CA VAL A 10 -3.82 -7.51 -18.90
C VAL A 10 -4.31 -8.49 -19.98
N ASN A 11 -4.86 -7.97 -21.08
CA ASN A 11 -5.47 -8.65 -22.22
C ASN A 11 -5.19 -10.17 -22.32
N ASN A 12 -6.18 -10.99 -21.94
CA ASN A 12 -6.18 -12.46 -21.97
C ASN A 12 -5.10 -13.20 -21.16
N SER A 13 -4.16 -12.51 -20.49
CA SER A 13 -3.24 -13.15 -19.53
C SER A 13 -2.58 -12.15 -18.57
N ALA A 14 -3.14 -12.00 -17.37
CA ALA A 14 -2.50 -11.25 -16.28
C ALA A 14 -1.18 -11.89 -15.84
N GLU A 15 -1.06 -13.22 -15.90
CA GLU A 15 0.20 -13.92 -15.66
C GLU A 15 1.31 -13.40 -16.60
N LYS A 16 1.04 -13.36 -17.91
CA LYS A 16 2.02 -12.85 -18.89
C LYS A 16 2.39 -11.40 -18.61
N PHE A 17 1.39 -10.55 -18.36
CA PHE A 17 1.61 -9.15 -18.04
C PHE A 17 2.54 -8.98 -16.83
N PHE A 18 2.27 -9.66 -15.72
CA PHE A 18 3.11 -9.54 -14.51
C PHE A 18 4.46 -10.22 -14.65
N LYS A 19 4.61 -11.27 -15.48
CA LYS A 19 5.93 -11.84 -15.81
C LYS A 19 6.80 -10.88 -16.60
N GLU A 20 6.21 -10.10 -17.51
CA GLU A 20 6.94 -9.12 -18.32
C GLU A 20 7.24 -7.83 -17.53
N ASN A 21 6.41 -7.51 -16.52
CA ASN A 21 6.45 -6.24 -15.82
C ASN A 21 6.81 -6.33 -14.33
N ASN A 22 7.23 -7.48 -13.78
CA ASN A 22 7.76 -7.66 -12.42
C ASN A 22 7.09 -6.78 -11.32
N PRO A 23 6.08 -7.26 -10.58
CA PRO A 23 5.33 -6.42 -9.65
C PRO A 23 6.17 -5.86 -8.50
N GLY A 24 6.04 -4.57 -8.24
CA GLY A 24 6.34 -3.90 -6.98
C GLY A 24 5.07 -3.74 -6.16
N LEU A 25 5.13 -4.04 -4.86
CA LEU A 25 4.00 -3.95 -3.95
C LEU A 25 4.38 -3.04 -2.79
N ASP A 26 3.60 -1.99 -2.51
CA ASP A 26 3.72 -1.35 -1.21
C ASP A 26 3.35 -2.33 -0.08
N ASN A 27 3.81 -2.05 1.13
CA ASN A 27 3.44 -2.83 2.30
C ASN A 27 2.13 -2.33 2.93
N ASP A 28 2.14 -1.11 3.45
CA ASP A 28 1.05 -0.55 4.24
C ASP A 28 -0.09 -0.14 3.30
N GLY A 29 -1.31 -0.62 3.54
CA GLY A 29 -2.46 -0.35 2.68
C GLY A 29 -2.52 -1.12 1.35
N VAL A 30 -1.52 -1.97 1.06
CA VAL A 30 -1.50 -2.86 -0.12
C VAL A 30 -1.34 -4.34 0.26
N ILE A 31 -0.45 -4.67 1.20
CA ILE A 31 -0.28 -6.03 1.72
C ILE A 31 -0.79 -6.14 3.16
N SER A 32 -0.41 -5.19 4.01
CA SER A 32 -0.82 -5.09 5.40
C SER A 32 -1.97 -4.10 5.53
N ASP A 33 -3.09 -4.49 6.12
CA ASP A 33 -4.26 -3.64 6.33
C ASP A 33 -4.09 -2.71 7.53
N THR A 34 -3.07 -1.87 7.46
CA THR A 34 -2.78 -0.87 8.49
C THR A 34 -3.84 0.22 8.54
N ARG A 35 -4.52 0.52 7.43
CA ARG A 35 -5.58 1.54 7.41
C ARG A 35 -6.76 1.15 8.30
N THR A 36 -7.26 -0.08 8.17
CA THR A 36 -8.37 -0.55 9.02
C THR A 36 -7.94 -0.57 10.50
N LEU A 37 -6.75 -1.11 10.81
CA LEU A 37 -6.21 -1.13 12.17
C LEU A 37 -6.14 0.28 12.79
N VAL A 38 -5.59 1.25 12.06
CA VAL A 38 -5.47 2.64 12.52
C VAL A 38 -6.85 3.26 12.74
N LEU A 39 -7.78 3.06 11.81
CA LEU A 39 -9.14 3.61 11.93
C LEU A 39 -9.90 3.05 13.12
N ASP A 40 -9.85 1.74 13.33
CA ASP A 40 -10.54 1.09 14.44
C ASP A 40 -10.03 1.63 15.79
N PHE A 41 -8.71 1.76 15.92
CA PHE A 41 -8.09 2.33 17.11
C PHE A 41 -8.44 3.80 17.31
N VAL A 42 -8.29 4.63 16.27
CA VAL A 42 -8.52 6.08 16.36
C VAL A 42 -10.00 6.40 16.58
N ASN A 43 -10.92 5.67 15.93
CA ASN A 43 -12.35 5.87 16.16
C ASN A 43 -12.76 5.50 17.58
N CYS A 44 -12.15 4.48 18.17
CA CYS A 44 -12.34 4.15 19.57
C CYS A 44 -11.82 5.27 20.50
N GLU A 45 -10.58 5.70 20.31
CA GLU A 45 -9.92 6.69 21.16
C GLU A 45 -10.55 8.09 21.08
N LEU A 46 -10.92 8.53 19.87
CA LEU A 46 -11.50 9.85 19.63
C LEU A 46 -13.03 9.86 19.67
N LYS A 47 -13.67 8.68 19.76
CA LYS A 47 -15.14 8.51 19.69
C LYS A 47 -15.72 9.08 18.39
N THR A 48 -15.09 8.72 17.28
CA THR A 48 -15.42 9.19 15.93
C THR A 48 -15.92 8.04 15.04
N GLY A 49 -16.29 8.37 13.81
CA GLY A 49 -16.71 7.40 12.78
C GLY A 49 -16.03 7.66 11.44
N TYR A 50 -14.73 7.99 11.48
CA TYR A 50 -13.93 8.19 10.28
C TYR A 50 -13.85 6.91 9.46
N ARG A 51 -13.81 7.07 8.14
CA ARG A 51 -13.69 6.00 7.17
C ARG A 51 -12.34 6.04 6.47
N ASP A 52 -12.03 4.99 5.74
CA ASP A 52 -10.84 4.87 4.89
C ASP A 52 -10.60 6.09 3.97
N VAL A 53 -11.67 6.57 3.34
CA VAL A 53 -11.66 7.74 2.46
C VAL A 53 -11.30 9.05 3.16
N ASP A 54 -11.35 9.07 4.49
CA ASP A 54 -11.06 10.25 5.29
C ASP A 54 -9.55 10.35 5.59
N ILE A 55 -8.79 9.24 5.55
CA ILE A 55 -7.31 9.29 5.62
C ILE A 55 -6.76 9.82 4.29
N ARG A 56 -6.68 11.15 4.19
CA ARG A 56 -6.21 11.83 2.97
C ARG A 56 -4.71 12.04 2.92
N HIS A 57 -4.05 12.06 4.08
CA HIS A 57 -2.63 12.27 4.23
C HIS A 57 -2.15 11.63 5.54
N TRP A 58 -0.85 11.40 5.65
CA TRP A 58 -0.24 10.74 6.82
C TRP A 58 -0.55 11.46 8.15
N HIS A 59 -0.67 12.80 8.12
CA HIS A 59 -1.00 13.62 9.28
C HIS A 59 -2.48 13.64 9.70
N ALA A 60 -3.35 12.88 9.03
CA ALA A 60 -4.80 12.94 9.27
C ALA A 60 -5.15 12.62 10.74
N VAL A 61 -4.51 11.60 11.31
CA VAL A 61 -4.72 11.17 12.70
C VAL A 61 -4.42 12.28 13.70
N ARG A 62 -3.27 12.96 13.55
CA ARG A 62 -2.89 14.08 14.41
C ARG A 62 -3.90 15.21 14.30
N GLN A 63 -4.33 15.54 13.08
CA GLN A 63 -5.30 16.61 12.86
C GLN A 63 -6.64 16.29 13.52
N TRP A 64 -7.14 15.05 13.37
CA TRP A 64 -8.39 14.62 14.00
C TRP A 64 -8.34 14.68 15.52
N ALA A 65 -7.21 14.30 16.14
CA ALA A 65 -7.04 14.40 17.58
C ALA A 65 -7.07 15.88 18.05
N LEU A 66 -6.40 16.78 17.33
CA LEU A 66 -6.44 18.22 17.61
C LEU A 66 -7.85 18.80 17.46
N GLU A 67 -8.57 18.44 16.41
CA GLU A 67 -9.96 18.85 16.17
C GLU A 67 -10.91 18.32 17.26
N SER A 68 -10.58 17.16 17.85
CA SER A 68 -11.25 16.59 19.02
C SER A 68 -10.85 17.26 20.35
N GLY A 69 -10.03 18.31 20.30
CA GLY A 69 -9.61 19.09 21.47
C GLY A 69 -8.45 18.49 22.27
N TRP A 70 -7.74 17.48 21.74
CA TRP A 70 -6.58 16.92 22.44
C TRP A 70 -5.40 17.90 22.46
N PRO A 71 -4.58 17.90 23.53
CA PRO A 71 -3.33 18.65 23.55
C PRO A 71 -2.38 18.24 22.42
N GLN A 72 -1.62 19.21 21.91
CA GLN A 72 -0.72 18.99 20.77
C GLN A 72 0.25 17.83 20.96
N GLN A 73 0.88 17.72 22.13
CA GLN A 73 1.82 16.64 22.39
C GLN A 73 1.13 15.27 22.32
N ARG A 74 -0.05 15.14 22.93
CA ARG A 74 -0.83 13.89 22.91
C ARG A 74 -1.27 13.50 21.50
N ALA A 75 -1.62 14.48 20.65
CA ALA A 75 -1.95 14.23 19.26
C ALA A 75 -0.73 13.74 18.43
N ILE A 76 0.46 14.26 18.73
CA ILE A 76 1.73 13.79 18.15
C ILE A 76 2.05 12.37 18.63
N ASP A 77 1.87 12.10 19.92
CA ASP A 77 2.13 10.77 20.48
C ASP A 77 1.19 9.72 19.90
N LEU A 78 -0.10 10.07 19.68
CA LEU A 78 -1.06 9.21 18.99
C LEU A 78 -0.63 8.90 17.55
N GLU A 79 -0.26 9.92 16.77
CA GLU A 79 0.24 9.74 15.40
C GLU A 79 1.48 8.85 15.36
N ASN A 80 2.43 9.08 16.26
CA ASN A 80 3.65 8.27 16.33
C ASN A 80 3.35 6.82 16.74
N TYR A 81 2.41 6.61 17.66
CA TYR A 81 2.00 5.27 18.08
C TYR A 81 1.41 4.49 16.92
N VAL A 82 0.38 5.03 16.26
CA VAL A 82 -0.36 4.27 15.24
C VAL A 82 0.44 4.00 13.96
N TRP A 83 1.47 4.81 13.68
CA TRP A 83 2.26 4.68 12.45
C TRP A 83 3.68 4.15 12.66
N PHE A 84 4.23 4.20 13.88
CA PHE A 84 5.63 3.83 14.15
C PHE A 84 5.83 2.92 15.34
N ASP A 85 4.79 2.57 16.09
CA ASP A 85 4.93 1.58 17.15
C ASP A 85 5.01 0.16 16.55
N PRO A 86 6.08 -0.60 16.79
CA PRO A 86 6.22 -1.95 16.24
C PRO A 86 5.10 -2.89 16.70
N SER A 87 4.69 -2.81 17.97
CA SER A 87 3.69 -3.72 18.55
C SER A 87 2.29 -3.43 18.04
N PHE A 88 1.99 -2.16 17.76
CA PHE A 88 0.75 -1.77 17.11
C PHE A 88 0.70 -2.30 15.68
N LEU A 89 1.71 -2.00 14.85
CA LEU A 89 1.72 -2.42 13.44
C LEU A 89 1.78 -3.94 13.25
N MET A 90 2.30 -4.70 14.20
CA MET A 90 2.26 -6.17 14.20
C MET A 90 0.83 -6.73 14.22
N GLN A 91 -0.14 -5.98 14.73
CA GLN A 91 -1.54 -6.41 14.82
C GLN A 91 -2.30 -6.26 13.50
N ALA A 92 -1.70 -5.63 12.49
CA ALA A 92 -2.37 -5.44 11.20
C ALA A 92 -2.64 -6.79 10.54
N GLU A 93 -3.85 -7.00 10.06
CA GLU A 93 -4.17 -8.19 9.28
C GLU A 93 -3.68 -8.08 7.84
N VAL A 94 -3.67 -9.20 7.13
CA VAL A 94 -3.37 -9.20 5.69
C VAL A 94 -4.53 -8.52 4.95
N LEU A 95 -4.20 -7.57 4.07
CA LEU A 95 -5.20 -6.89 3.25
C LEU A 95 -5.95 -7.91 2.37
N PRO A 96 -7.29 -7.81 2.25
CA PRO A 96 -8.07 -8.75 1.44
C PRO A 96 -7.51 -8.92 0.02
N GLY A 97 -7.24 -10.17 -0.33
CA GLY A 97 -6.67 -10.57 -1.63
C GLY A 97 -5.14 -10.54 -1.71
N ALA A 98 -4.42 -9.94 -0.75
CA ALA A 98 -2.96 -9.86 -0.78
C ALA A 98 -2.30 -11.23 -0.66
N GLU A 99 -2.75 -12.09 0.26
CA GLU A 99 -2.22 -13.46 0.40
C GLU A 99 -2.42 -14.26 -0.88
N LYS A 100 -3.63 -14.22 -1.46
CA LYS A 100 -3.96 -14.92 -2.70
C LYS A 100 -3.12 -14.41 -3.87
N PHE A 101 -2.98 -13.09 -4.00
CA PHE A 101 -2.19 -12.48 -5.06
C PHE A 101 -0.71 -12.86 -4.96
N THR A 102 -0.11 -12.65 -3.79
CA THR A 102 1.32 -12.93 -3.55
C THR A 102 1.63 -14.43 -3.62
N SER A 103 0.74 -15.30 -3.13
CA SER A 103 0.88 -16.75 -3.31
C SER A 103 0.90 -17.15 -4.79
N LYS A 104 0.01 -16.57 -5.62
CA LYS A 104 0.02 -16.82 -7.07
C LYS A 104 1.31 -16.34 -7.73
N LEU A 105 1.83 -15.17 -7.34
CA LEU A 105 3.13 -14.69 -7.83
C LEU A 105 4.25 -15.71 -7.53
N VAL A 106 4.29 -16.23 -6.30
CA VAL A 106 5.25 -17.26 -5.89
C VAL A 106 5.06 -18.56 -6.67
N ASP A 107 3.84 -19.09 -6.71
CA ASP A 107 3.52 -20.39 -7.32
C ASP A 107 3.79 -20.38 -8.84
N LEU A 108 3.47 -19.26 -9.51
CA LEU A 108 3.71 -19.06 -10.95
C LEU A 108 5.14 -18.58 -11.27
N LYS A 109 5.99 -18.46 -10.25
CA LYS A 109 7.39 -17.98 -10.35
C LYS A 109 7.51 -16.61 -11.02
N ILE A 110 6.57 -15.72 -10.74
CA ILE A 110 6.59 -14.33 -11.18
C ILE A 110 7.49 -13.55 -10.21
N PRO A 111 8.58 -12.93 -10.68
CA PRO A 111 9.45 -12.14 -9.82
C PRO A 111 8.71 -10.89 -9.33
N PHE A 112 8.82 -10.58 -8.04
CA PHE A 112 8.20 -9.39 -7.44
C PHE A 112 9.04 -8.86 -6.28
N LYS A 113 8.77 -7.61 -5.88
CA LYS A 113 9.32 -6.99 -4.68
C LYS A 113 8.22 -6.36 -3.85
N VAL A 114 8.28 -6.52 -2.54
CA VAL A 114 7.62 -5.63 -1.59
C VAL A 114 8.56 -4.46 -1.32
N ILE A 115 8.07 -3.22 -1.42
CA ILE A 115 8.85 -2.01 -1.16
C ILE A 115 8.08 -1.20 -0.12
N THR A 116 8.70 -0.95 1.02
CA THR A 116 8.08 -0.12 2.07
C THR A 116 8.95 1.07 2.45
N SER A 117 8.30 2.19 2.76
CA SER A 117 8.91 3.37 3.37
C SER A 117 8.87 3.34 4.90
N ARG A 118 8.61 2.19 5.51
CA ARG A 118 8.70 2.02 6.97
C ARG A 118 10.09 2.43 7.47
N ARG A 119 10.11 3.09 8.64
CA ARG A 119 11.35 3.59 9.25
C ARG A 119 12.27 2.44 9.69
N PRO A 120 13.58 2.68 9.84
CA PRO A 120 14.54 1.63 10.18
C PRO A 120 14.22 0.87 11.46
N GLN A 121 13.64 1.53 12.47
CA GLN A 121 13.24 0.87 13.72
C GLN A 121 12.15 -0.21 13.53
N LEU A 122 11.42 -0.18 12.41
CA LEU A 122 10.37 -1.14 12.08
C LEU A 122 10.88 -2.34 11.27
N ILE A 123 12.17 -2.40 10.92
CA ILE A 123 12.74 -3.47 10.09
C ILE A 123 12.46 -4.85 10.71
N LYS A 124 12.75 -5.00 12.00
CA LYS A 124 12.59 -6.27 12.71
C LYS A 124 11.12 -6.72 12.73
N SER A 125 10.22 -5.87 13.22
CA SER A 125 8.80 -6.19 13.31
C SER A 125 8.17 -6.41 11.94
N THR A 126 8.61 -5.70 10.90
CA THR A 126 8.11 -5.95 9.55
C THR A 126 8.47 -7.35 9.08
N TYR A 127 9.70 -7.82 9.30
CA TYR A 127 10.04 -9.20 8.94
C TYR A 127 9.28 -10.23 9.78
N GLU A 128 9.16 -10.03 11.10
CA GLU A 128 8.38 -10.91 11.97
C GLU A 128 6.92 -11.00 11.52
N TRP A 129 6.31 -9.87 11.10
CA TRP A 129 4.96 -9.84 10.55
C TRP A 129 4.83 -10.68 9.28
N TYR A 130 5.79 -10.59 8.34
CA TYR A 130 5.77 -11.42 7.12
C TYR A 130 5.97 -12.90 7.44
N GLU A 131 6.86 -13.23 8.37
CA GLU A 131 7.11 -14.62 8.79
C GLU A 131 5.86 -15.25 9.44
N GLU A 132 5.08 -14.46 10.18
CA GLU A 132 3.83 -14.91 10.80
C GLU A 132 2.67 -14.96 9.79
N LYS A 133 2.43 -13.87 9.06
CA LYS A 133 1.19 -13.67 8.28
C LYS A 133 1.30 -14.13 6.83
N LEU A 134 2.48 -14.08 6.22
CA LEU A 134 2.71 -14.38 4.80
C LEU A 134 4.03 -15.16 4.57
N PRO A 135 4.24 -16.33 5.22
CA PRO A 135 5.52 -17.05 5.22
C PRO A 135 5.99 -17.53 3.83
N LYS A 136 5.10 -17.53 2.84
CA LYS A 136 5.44 -17.87 1.44
C LYS A 136 6.24 -16.77 0.75
N ILE A 137 6.19 -15.52 1.23
CA ILE A 137 6.93 -14.41 0.64
C ILE A 137 8.38 -14.50 1.13
N PRO A 138 9.36 -14.77 0.24
CA PRO A 138 10.74 -14.88 0.66
C PRO A 138 11.27 -13.54 1.16
N ARG A 139 12.08 -13.55 2.22
CA ARG A 139 12.63 -12.33 2.82
C ARG A 139 13.40 -11.46 1.82
N GLN A 140 14.09 -12.09 0.86
CA GLN A 140 14.80 -11.36 -0.21
C GLN A 140 13.89 -10.56 -1.14
N ASN A 141 12.59 -10.83 -1.15
CA ASN A 141 11.61 -10.06 -1.91
C ASN A 141 11.15 -8.81 -1.15
N ILE A 142 11.51 -8.66 0.12
CA ILE A 142 11.08 -7.52 0.95
C ILE A 142 12.22 -6.50 1.03
N SER A 143 11.99 -5.33 0.43
CA SER A 143 12.88 -4.17 0.49
C SER A 143 12.36 -3.20 1.54
N ILE A 144 13.06 -3.11 2.67
CA ILE A 144 12.83 -2.13 3.73
C ILE A 144 14.02 -1.18 3.71
N TRP A 145 13.78 0.11 3.55
CA TRP A 145 14.87 1.05 3.40
C TRP A 145 15.43 1.54 4.76
N PRO A 146 16.76 1.66 4.90
CA PRO A 146 17.38 1.99 6.18
C PRO A 146 17.48 3.49 6.48
N THR A 147 16.93 4.39 5.65
CA THR A 147 17.05 5.84 5.86
C THR A 147 15.72 6.59 5.78
N VAL A 148 15.59 7.66 6.56
CA VAL A 148 14.40 8.52 6.67
C VAL A 148 14.48 9.79 5.82
N GLU A 149 15.58 9.98 5.08
CA GLU A 149 15.92 11.26 4.44
C GLU A 149 15.21 11.48 3.09
N MET A 150 14.53 10.45 2.55
CA MET A 150 13.90 10.49 1.24
C MET A 150 12.37 10.36 1.34
N LYS A 151 11.63 11.21 0.60
CA LYS A 151 10.17 11.10 0.45
C LYS A 151 9.81 9.71 -0.10
N GLY A 152 8.78 9.08 0.47
CA GLY A 152 8.38 7.69 0.15
C GLY A 152 8.20 7.41 -1.35
N GLY A 153 7.51 8.30 -2.09
CA GLY A 153 7.30 8.13 -3.52
C GLY A 153 8.60 8.19 -4.36
N ILE A 154 9.56 9.04 -3.97
CA ILE A 154 10.88 9.11 -4.63
C ILE A 154 11.70 7.87 -4.34
N LEU A 155 11.65 7.39 -3.09
CA LEU A 155 12.29 6.14 -2.68
C LEU A 155 11.75 4.94 -3.44
N LYS A 156 10.43 4.84 -3.57
CA LYS A 156 9.78 3.79 -4.35
C LYS A 156 10.17 3.89 -5.83
N SER A 157 10.24 5.09 -6.39
CA SER A 157 10.73 5.31 -7.76
C SER A 157 12.17 4.81 -7.97
N PHE A 158 13.06 5.06 -7.01
CA PHE A 158 14.43 4.51 -7.05
C PHE A 158 14.43 2.98 -7.03
N ASN A 159 13.64 2.36 -6.15
CA ASN A 159 13.55 0.90 -6.05
C ASN A 159 12.96 0.27 -7.32
N ILE A 160 11.95 0.92 -7.91
CA ILE A 160 11.35 0.50 -9.19
C ILE A 160 12.41 0.42 -10.29
N ASN A 161 13.23 1.46 -10.42
CA ASN A 161 14.32 1.49 -11.41
C ASN A 161 15.44 0.49 -11.07
N MET A 162 15.81 0.38 -9.78
CA MET A 162 16.87 -0.52 -9.32
C MET A 162 16.52 -2.00 -9.54
N PHE A 163 15.26 -2.38 -9.34
CA PHE A 163 14.80 -3.76 -9.47
C PHE A 163 14.09 -4.05 -10.80
N ASN A 164 14.06 -3.08 -11.72
CA ASN A 164 13.38 -3.18 -13.01
C ASN A 164 11.92 -3.65 -12.87
N LEU A 165 11.16 -2.93 -12.05
CA LEU A 165 9.74 -3.17 -11.81
C LEU A 165 8.92 -2.39 -12.84
N GLY A 166 8.16 -3.09 -13.67
CA GLY A 166 7.28 -2.49 -14.67
C GLY A 166 5.86 -2.23 -14.17
N ALA A 167 5.48 -2.76 -13.00
CA ALA A 167 4.18 -2.55 -12.36
C ALA A 167 4.37 -2.24 -10.87
N MET A 168 3.63 -1.28 -10.32
CA MET A 168 3.67 -0.91 -8.90
C MET A 168 2.26 -0.79 -8.32
N PHE A 169 2.05 -1.38 -7.15
CA PHE A 169 0.82 -1.26 -6.37
C PHE A 169 1.06 -0.31 -5.19
N GLU A 170 0.23 0.71 -5.09
CA GLU A 170 0.39 1.83 -4.14
C GLU A 170 -0.99 2.23 -3.61
N ASP A 171 -1.11 2.62 -2.34
CA ASP A 171 -2.37 3.09 -1.76
C ASP A 171 -2.38 4.61 -1.55
N VAL A 172 -1.21 5.25 -1.42
CA VAL A 172 -1.08 6.70 -1.21
C VAL A 172 -1.03 7.45 -2.53
N PRO A 173 -2.05 8.26 -2.88
CA PRO A 173 -2.10 8.92 -4.19
C PRO A 173 -0.91 9.84 -4.47
N GLU A 174 -0.40 10.53 -3.46
CA GLU A 174 0.75 11.43 -3.61
C GLU A 174 2.03 10.66 -3.97
N GLN A 175 2.22 9.46 -3.40
CA GLN A 175 3.35 8.59 -3.76
C GLN A 175 3.15 8.00 -5.16
N ALA A 176 1.91 7.61 -5.52
CA ALA A 176 1.59 7.18 -6.86
C ALA A 176 1.89 8.26 -7.91
N MET A 177 1.66 9.55 -7.61
CA MET A 177 2.02 10.65 -8.50
C MET A 177 3.53 10.82 -8.63
N ASP A 178 4.28 10.73 -7.52
CA ASP A 178 5.73 10.77 -7.56
C ASP A 178 6.28 9.63 -8.43
N ILE A 179 5.77 8.41 -8.25
CA ILE A 179 6.17 7.22 -9.03
C ILE A 179 5.86 7.40 -10.51
N ALA A 180 4.65 7.87 -10.84
CA ALA A 180 4.25 8.11 -12.23
C ALA A 180 5.14 9.14 -12.93
N SER A 181 5.64 10.12 -12.18
CA SER A 181 6.47 11.20 -12.70
C SER A 181 7.94 10.82 -12.87
N ASN A 182 8.41 9.79 -12.16
CA ASN A 182 9.83 9.41 -12.11
C ASN A 182 10.13 8.02 -12.71
N THR A 183 9.09 7.30 -13.17
CA THR A 183 9.22 5.94 -13.73
C THR A 183 8.20 5.72 -14.85
N ASP A 184 8.48 4.75 -15.71
CA ASP A 184 7.57 4.28 -16.76
C ASP A 184 6.66 3.13 -16.31
N ALA A 185 6.70 2.77 -15.02
CA ALA A 185 5.90 1.68 -14.50
C ALA A 185 4.38 1.94 -14.64
N TYR A 186 3.63 0.86 -14.83
CA TYR A 186 2.19 0.83 -14.62
C TYR A 186 1.89 0.93 -13.13
N ILE A 187 0.92 1.74 -12.73
CA ILE A 187 0.60 2.03 -11.34
C ILE A 187 -0.82 1.58 -11.06
N PHE A 188 -0.97 0.66 -10.13
CA PHE A 188 -2.23 0.18 -9.60
C PHE A 188 -2.50 0.90 -8.27
N LEU A 189 -3.26 1.99 -8.34
CA LEU A 189 -3.57 2.82 -7.18
C LEU A 189 -4.76 2.25 -6.42
N LEU A 190 -4.53 1.65 -5.24
CA LEU A 190 -5.57 1.18 -4.34
C LEU A 190 -6.22 2.38 -3.65
N SER A 191 -7.28 2.91 -4.25
CA SER A 191 -7.96 4.09 -3.75
C SER A 191 -9.42 4.18 -4.17
N ASN A 192 -10.23 4.67 -3.25
CA ASN A 192 -11.61 5.08 -3.51
C ASN A 192 -11.70 6.54 -4.02
N ILE A 193 -10.59 7.28 -4.05
CA ILE A 193 -10.53 8.67 -4.49
C ILE A 193 -10.36 8.73 -6.01
N GLY A 194 -11.43 9.11 -6.73
CA GLY A 194 -11.42 9.24 -8.19
C GLY A 194 -10.75 10.50 -8.75
N ARG A 195 -10.24 11.41 -7.91
CA ARG A 195 -9.63 12.69 -8.33
C ARG A 195 -8.47 12.50 -9.32
N PHE A 196 -7.81 11.34 -9.29
CA PHE A 196 -6.64 11.02 -10.11
C PHE A 196 -6.99 10.26 -11.39
N ASP A 197 -8.28 9.94 -11.62
CA ASP A 197 -8.76 9.20 -12.79
C ASP A 197 -8.66 10.08 -14.05
N GLY A 198 -7.48 10.12 -14.66
CA GLY A 198 -7.19 10.92 -15.86
C GLY A 198 -5.76 11.42 -15.91
N MET A 199 -5.10 11.52 -14.75
CA MET A 199 -3.66 11.72 -14.69
C MET A 199 -2.96 10.44 -15.12
N PHE A 200 -1.91 10.56 -15.95
CA PHE A 200 -1.13 9.41 -16.44
C PHE A 200 -2.02 8.30 -17.01
N ARG A 201 -3.01 8.65 -17.83
CA ARG A 201 -4.11 7.77 -18.25
C ARG A 201 -3.68 6.43 -18.85
N ASP A 202 -2.49 6.34 -19.42
CA ASP A 202 -2.01 5.11 -20.04
C ASP A 202 -1.28 4.19 -19.04
N ARG A 203 -0.94 4.71 -17.85
CA ARG A 203 -0.14 3.99 -16.85
C ARG A 203 -0.78 3.93 -15.47
N LEU A 204 -1.70 4.81 -15.10
CA LEU A 204 -2.34 4.79 -13.78
C LEU A 204 -3.75 4.18 -13.85
N PHE A 205 -3.93 3.13 -13.06
CA PHE A 205 -5.14 2.33 -12.95
C PHE A 205 -5.60 2.30 -11.50
N ARG A 206 -6.71 2.95 -11.19
CA ARG A 206 -7.28 2.90 -9.85
C ARG A 206 -7.97 1.56 -9.62
N VAL A 207 -7.59 0.88 -8.55
CA VAL A 207 -8.27 -0.28 -7.97
C VAL A 207 -9.11 0.25 -6.82
N SER A 208 -10.43 0.14 -6.92
CA SER A 208 -11.35 0.64 -5.90
C SER A 208 -12.13 -0.48 -5.24
N GLY A 209 -12.56 -0.26 -4.01
CA GLY A 209 -13.52 -1.13 -3.35
C GLY A 209 -14.90 -1.06 -4.00
N GLU A 210 -15.74 -2.04 -3.67
CA GLU A 210 -17.15 -2.07 -4.06
C GLU A 210 -18.02 -1.68 -2.87
N ASN A 211 -19.17 -1.05 -3.13
CA ASN A 211 -20.22 -0.81 -2.13
C ASN A 211 -19.71 -0.07 -0.88
N GLY A 212 -18.73 0.83 -1.04
CA GLY A 212 -18.16 1.61 0.06
C GLY A 212 -17.10 0.89 0.89
N SER A 213 -16.64 -0.31 0.46
CA SER A 213 -15.50 -0.99 1.09
C SER A 213 -14.16 -0.37 0.71
N CYS A 214 -13.13 -0.63 1.53
CA CYS A 214 -11.75 -0.24 1.24
C CYS A 214 -11.25 -0.87 -0.07
N ALA A 215 -10.46 -0.11 -0.82
CA ALA A 215 -9.70 -0.66 -1.94
C ALA A 215 -8.78 -1.79 -1.47
N ASN A 216 -8.72 -2.88 -2.24
CA ASN A 216 -7.99 -4.09 -1.88
C ASN A 216 -7.57 -4.87 -3.13
N LEU A 217 -6.91 -6.01 -2.94
CA LEU A 217 -6.32 -6.80 -4.03
C LEU A 217 -7.22 -7.94 -4.54
N ASN A 218 -8.45 -8.11 -4.04
CA ASN A 218 -9.30 -9.24 -4.43
C ASN A 218 -9.53 -9.34 -5.95
N PHE A 219 -9.80 -8.21 -6.60
CA PHE A 219 -10.01 -8.16 -8.05
C PHE A 219 -8.75 -8.57 -8.80
N VAL A 220 -7.59 -8.02 -8.42
CA VAL A 220 -6.31 -8.31 -9.09
C VAL A 220 -5.91 -9.77 -8.86
N ALA A 221 -6.13 -10.29 -7.66
CA ALA A 221 -5.92 -11.70 -7.32
C ALA A 221 -6.88 -12.66 -8.06
N ALA A 222 -8.03 -12.17 -8.52
CA ALA A 222 -9.00 -12.97 -9.26
C ALA A 222 -8.64 -13.08 -10.75
N ILE A 223 -8.01 -12.06 -11.33
CA ILE A 223 -7.65 -12.02 -12.76
C ILE A 223 -6.26 -12.60 -13.06
N LEU A 224 -5.35 -12.65 -12.07
CA LEU A 224 -4.12 -13.45 -12.13
C LEU A 224 -4.43 -14.94 -11.98
#